data_AF-A0A7S4QRJ3-F1
#
_entry.id   AF-A0A7S4QRJ3-F1
#
_cell.length_a   1.000
_cell.length_b   1.000
_cell.length_c   1.000
_cell.angle_alpha   90.00
_cell.angle_beta   90.00
_cell.angle_gamma   90.00
#
_symmetry.space_group_name_H-M   'P 1'
#
loop_
_entity.id
_entity.type
_entity.pdbx_description
1 polymer ?
#
loop_
_entity_poly.entity_id
_entity_poly.type
_entity_poly.pdbx_seq_one_letter_code
_entity_poly.pdbx_strand_id
1 'polypeptide(L)'
;EESCDFVKEQTVDVESKHEFITETEEVKTTESEKEEKTKTTSRHKVVTKIKEYHWKVTVNYSLFAFPGNDPESGKIVLQSREASTVIVTTGGKQSPRPSKFIKKPIDVSLTWLLQNISDQ
;
A
#
# COMPACT_ATOMS: atom_id res chain seq x y z
N GLU A 1 8.76 7.80 15.91
CA GLU A 1 9.22 8.26 14.59
C GLU A 1 8.48 7.47 13.52
N GLU A 2 8.04 8.13 12.47
CA GLU A 2 7.45 7.51 11.28
C GLU A 2 8.36 7.81 10.08
N SER A 3 8.69 6.81 9.26
CA SER A 3 9.40 6.98 7.97
C SER A 3 8.59 6.41 6.82
N CYS A 4 8.75 6.97 5.63
CA CYS A 4 8.09 6.51 4.41
C CYS A 4 9.11 6.47 3.27
N ASP A 5 9.48 5.26 2.87
CA ASP A 5 10.58 4.98 1.95
C ASP A 5 10.06 4.33 0.67
N PHE A 6 10.56 4.77 -0.48
CA PHE A 6 10.20 4.18 -1.77
C PHE A 6 10.87 2.82 -1.93
N VAL A 7 10.09 1.79 -2.31
CA VAL A 7 10.57 0.41 -2.46
C VAL A 7 10.79 0.07 -3.93
N LYS A 8 9.72 0.16 -4.74
CA LYS A 8 9.75 -0.24 -6.14
C LYS A 8 8.60 0.37 -6.95
N GLU A 9 8.81 0.46 -8.26
CA GLU A 9 7.78 0.74 -9.27
C GLU A 9 7.53 -0.54 -10.06
N GLN A 10 6.26 -0.89 -10.28
CA GLN A 10 5.86 -2.06 -11.04
C GLN A 10 4.72 -1.67 -11.99
N THR A 11 4.77 -2.14 -13.24
CA THR A 11 3.63 -1.99 -14.16
C THR A 11 2.83 -3.28 -14.12
N VAL A 12 1.55 -3.18 -13.82
CA VAL A 12 0.62 -4.31 -13.74
C VAL A 12 -0.46 -4.13 -14.79
N ASP A 13 -0.71 -5.20 -15.53
CA ASP A 13 -1.79 -5.29 -16.50
C ASP A 13 -3.09 -5.61 -15.74
N VAL A 14 -3.99 -4.64 -15.68
CA VAL A 14 -5.30 -4.79 -15.04
C VAL A 14 -6.36 -4.95 -16.12
N GLU A 15 -7.08 -6.07 -16.06
CA GLU A 15 -8.15 -6.37 -17.00
C GLU A 15 -9.34 -5.42 -16.77
N SER A 16 -9.78 -4.77 -17.85
CA SER A 16 -10.99 -3.95 -17.80
C SER A 16 -12.22 -4.85 -17.74
N LYS A 17 -13.29 -4.39 -17.07
CA LYS A 17 -14.60 -5.07 -17.06
C LYS A 17 -15.31 -5.09 -18.42
N HIS A 18 -14.79 -4.34 -19.40
CA HIS A 18 -15.40 -4.21 -20.72
C HIS A 18 -14.72 -5.12 -21.75
N GLU A 19 -15.51 -6.00 -22.36
CA GLU A 19 -15.14 -6.81 -23.53
C GLU A 19 -15.94 -6.30 -24.74
N PHE A 20 -15.31 -6.24 -25.92
CA PHE A 20 -16.03 -5.97 -27.16
C PHE A 20 -15.86 -7.13 -28.15
N ILE A 21 -16.98 -7.50 -28.74
CA ILE A 21 -17.08 -8.61 -29.69
C ILE A 21 -17.32 -7.97 -31.05
N THR A 22 -16.46 -8.30 -32.01
CA THR A 22 -16.64 -7.93 -33.41
C THR A 22 -16.99 -9.19 -34.18
N GLU A 23 -18.22 -9.25 -34.69
CA GLU A 23 -18.63 -10.27 -35.65
C GLU A 23 -18.42 -9.73 -37.06
N THR A 24 -17.66 -10.44 -37.88
CA THR A 24 -17.47 -10.11 -39.29
C THR A 24 -18.01 -11.27 -40.11
N GLU A 25 -19.03 -10.98 -40.92
CA GLU A 25 -19.55 -11.91 -41.92
C GLU A 25 -18.90 -11.57 -43.26
N GLU A 26 -18.02 -12.45 -43.75
CA GLU A 26 -17.50 -12.36 -45.11
C GLU A 26 -18.33 -13.28 -46.01
N VAL A 27 -19.06 -12.68 -46.94
CA VAL A 27 -19.75 -13.40 -48.02
C VAL A 27 -18.77 -13.50 -49.19
N LYS A 28 -18.18 -14.69 -49.39
CA LYS A 28 -17.38 -14.98 -50.58
C LYS A 28 -18.29 -15.52 -51.68
N THR A 29 -18.67 -14.67 -52.61
CA THR A 29 -19.34 -15.08 -53.84
C THR A 29 -18.29 -15.67 -54.79
N THR A 30 -18.18 -17.00 -54.82
CA THR A 30 -17.50 -17.70 -55.93
C THR A 30 -18.55 -18.03 -56.98
N GLU A 31 -18.20 -17.89 -58.26
CA GLU A 31 -19.07 -17.94 -59.46
C GLU A 31 -19.74 -19.30 -59.73
N SER A 32 -20.02 -20.09 -58.69
CA SER A 32 -20.61 -21.43 -58.79
C SER A 32 -21.50 -21.69 -57.58
N GLU A 33 -22.69 -21.09 -57.56
CA GLU A 33 -23.95 -21.46 -56.87
C GLU A 33 -23.92 -22.14 -55.47
N LYS A 34 -22.88 -21.99 -54.67
CA LYS A 34 -22.89 -22.32 -53.24
C LYS A 34 -22.41 -21.14 -52.42
N GLU A 35 -23.35 -20.44 -51.80
CA GLU A 35 -23.08 -19.43 -50.78
C GLU A 35 -22.49 -20.10 -49.53
N GLU A 36 -21.17 -20.04 -49.36
CA GLU A 36 -20.50 -20.47 -48.13
C GLU A 36 -20.31 -19.26 -47.22
N LYS A 37 -21.24 -19.07 -46.27
CA LYS A 37 -21.16 -18.00 -45.27
C LYS A 37 -20.16 -18.39 -44.20
N THR A 38 -19.00 -17.73 -44.19
CA THR A 38 -18.01 -17.90 -43.13
C THR A 38 -18.23 -16.84 -42.05
N LYS A 39 -18.75 -17.24 -40.90
CA LYS A 39 -18.91 -16.35 -39.74
C LYS A 39 -17.63 -16.37 -38.92
N THR A 40 -16.95 -15.23 -38.81
CA THR A 40 -15.76 -15.08 -37.96
C THR A 40 -16.13 -14.22 -36.75
N THR A 41 -15.93 -14.75 -35.55
CA THR A 41 -16.13 -14.02 -34.29
C THR A 41 -14.78 -13.68 -33.68
N SER A 42 -14.45 -12.40 -33.62
CA SER A 42 -13.24 -11.90 -32.96
C SER A 42 -13.61 -11.30 -31.59
N ARG A 43 -12.96 -11.80 -30.53
CA ARG A 43 -13.11 -11.24 -29.17
C ARG A 43 -11.90 -10.39 -28.85
N HIS A 44 -12.14 -9.13 -28.50
CA HIS A 44 -11.10 -8.20 -28.10
C HIS A 44 -11.27 -7.83 -26.63
N LYS A 45 -10.17 -7.92 -25.88
CA LYS A 45 -10.10 -7.62 -24.45
C LYS A 45 -9.30 -6.35 -24.23
N VAL A 46 -9.85 -5.41 -23.47
CA VAL A 46 -9.13 -4.18 -23.09
C VAL A 46 -8.30 -4.46 -21.85
N VAL A 47 -6.98 -4.35 -22.00
CA VAL A 47 -6.02 -4.43 -20.90
C VAL A 47 -5.49 -3.03 -20.61
N THR A 48 -5.64 -2.57 -19.37
CA THR A 48 -5.12 -1.27 -18.94
C THR A 48 -3.82 -1.48 -18.18
N LYS A 49 -2.74 -0.83 -18.64
CA LYS A 49 -1.45 -0.85 -17.95
C LYS A 49 -1.45 0.20 -16.84
N ILE A 50 -1.36 -0.24 -15.59
CA ILE A 50 -1.32 0.65 -14.42
C ILE A 50 0.08 0.61 -13.82
N LYS A 51 0.63 1.79 -13.49
CA LYS A 51 1.86 1.90 -12.70
C LYS A 51 1.53 1.91 -11.21
N GLU A 52 2.08 0.92 -10.51
CA GLU A 52 2.03 0.78 -9.06
C GLU A 52 3.35 1.26 -8.45
N TYR A 53 3.26 2.05 -7.40
CA TYR A 53 4.40 2.52 -6.60
C TYR A 53 4.28 1.95 -5.19
N HIS A 54 5.29 1.19 -4.76
CA HIS A 54 5.32 0.56 -3.44
C HIS A 54 6.13 1.42 -2.48
N TRP A 55 5.52 1.77 -1.35
CA TRP A 55 6.11 2.61 -0.30
C TRP A 55 6.12 1.83 1.01
N LYS A 56 7.28 1.67 1.63
CA LYS A 56 7.41 1.07 2.96
C LYS A 56 7.23 2.16 3.99
N VAL A 57 6.20 2.03 4.82
CA VAL A 57 5.99 2.90 5.98
C VAL A 57 6.47 2.16 7.22
N THR A 58 7.34 2.79 8.00
CA THR A 58 7.88 2.24 9.25
C THR A 58 7.52 3.16 10.41
N VAL A 59 7.07 2.59 11.52
CA VAL A 59 6.72 3.31 12.74
C VAL A 59 7.53 2.73 13.89
N ASN A 60 8.32 3.59 14.51
CA ASN A 60 9.13 3.29 15.69
C ASN A 60 8.57 4.07 16.89
N TYR A 61 8.31 3.37 17.99
CA TYR A 61 7.95 4.03 19.24
C TYR A 61 8.68 3.40 20.42
N SER A 62 8.93 4.23 21.44
CA SER A 62 9.53 3.80 22.69
C SER A 62 8.77 4.42 23.86
N LEU A 63 8.42 3.59 24.84
CA LEU A 63 8.01 4.00 26.16
C LEU A 63 9.25 4.05 27.06
N PHE A 64 9.46 5.17 27.73
CA PHE A 64 10.56 5.35 28.66
C PHE A 64 10.09 6.11 29.90
N ALA A 65 10.78 5.91 31.01
CA ALA A 65 10.56 6.61 32.27
C ALA A 65 11.86 7.28 32.72
N PHE A 66 11.74 8.36 33.47
CA PHE A 66 12.88 9.00 34.13
C PHE A 66 12.89 8.57 35.61
N PRO A 67 13.96 7.93 36.09
CA PRO A 67 14.04 7.50 37.48
C PRO A 67 14.38 8.69 38.39
N GLY A 68 13.41 9.14 39.18
CA GLY A 68 13.63 10.18 40.17
C GLY A 68 13.99 11.54 39.58
N ASN A 69 14.76 12.34 40.34
CA ASN A 69 15.08 13.73 40.01
C ASN A 69 16.54 13.93 39.60
N ASP A 70 17.26 12.84 39.34
CA ASP A 70 18.69 12.90 38.97
C ASP A 70 18.85 13.06 37.45
N PRO A 71 19.32 14.22 36.97
CA PRO A 71 19.51 14.46 35.53
C PRO A 71 20.58 13.55 34.89
N GLU A 72 21.49 12.97 35.67
CA GLU A 72 22.55 12.07 35.18
C GLU A 72 22.05 10.63 34.96
N SER A 73 20.97 10.23 35.66
CA SER A 73 20.46 8.86 35.64
C SER A 73 19.81 8.43 34.32
N GLY A 74 19.57 9.38 33.41
CA GLY A 74 19.14 9.12 32.04
C GLY A 74 17.71 8.55 31.93
N LYS A 75 17.21 8.40 30.70
CA LYS A 75 15.90 7.76 30.46
C LYS A 75 16.05 6.24 30.51
N ILE A 76 15.17 5.57 31.25
CA ILE A 76 15.04 4.11 31.23
C ILE A 76 14.00 3.74 30.18
N VAL A 77 14.40 3.04 29.12
CA VAL A 77 13.46 2.52 28.11
C VAL A 77 12.74 1.31 28.69
N LEU A 78 11.42 1.44 28.89
CA LEU A 78 10.55 0.36 29.38
C LEU A 78 10.16 -0.59 28.25
N GLN A 79 9.90 -0.03 27.07
CA GLN A 79 9.54 -0.81 25.89
C GLN A 79 9.89 -0.03 24.63
N SER A 80 10.27 -0.76 23.58
CA SER A 80 10.30 -0.21 22.23
C SER A 80 9.66 -1.19 21.27
N ARG A 81 9.03 -0.68 20.22
CA ARG A 81 8.52 -1.49 19.11
C ARG A 81 8.73 -0.78 17.79
N GLU A 82 8.95 -1.60 16.78
CA GLU A 82 8.96 -1.23 15.37
C GLU A 82 7.81 -1.97 14.67
N ALA A 83 7.08 -1.29 13.80
CA ALA A 83 6.12 -1.89 12.89
C ALA A 83 6.35 -1.32 11.49
N SER A 84 6.25 -2.16 10.46
CA SER A 84 6.32 -1.69 9.07
C SER A 84 5.27 -2.35 8.19
N THR A 85 4.85 -1.62 7.15
CA THR A 85 3.90 -2.11 6.13
C THR A 85 4.21 -1.49 4.77
N VAL A 86 3.78 -2.16 3.70
CA VAL A 86 3.94 -1.66 2.32
C VAL A 86 2.60 -1.16 1.82
N ILE A 87 2.58 0.10 1.38
CA ILE A 87 1.44 0.76 0.75
C ILE A 87 1.68 0.80 -0.76
N VAL A 88 0.66 0.43 -1.54
CA VAL A 88 0.70 0.50 -3.01
C VAL A 88 -0.15 1.68 -3.46
N THR A 89 0.43 2.58 -4.25
CA THR A 89 -0.28 3.73 -4.84
C THR A 89 -0.28 3.67 -6.36
N THR A 90 -1.34 4.21 -6.97
CA THR A 90 -1.50 4.35 -8.42
C THR A 90 -1.75 5.82 -8.77
N GLY A 91 -1.48 6.23 -10.01
CA GLY A 91 -1.79 7.60 -10.47
C GLY A 91 -0.70 8.67 -10.24
N GLY A 92 0.47 8.31 -9.69
CA GLY A 92 1.63 9.21 -9.62
C GLY A 92 2.70 8.78 -8.62
N LYS A 93 3.94 9.24 -8.80
CA LYS A 93 5.10 8.96 -7.91
C LYS A 93 5.15 9.90 -6.69
N GLN A 94 3.99 10.30 -6.18
CA GLN A 94 3.93 11.12 -4.97
C GLN A 94 3.86 10.19 -3.75
N SER A 95 4.70 10.46 -2.75
CA SER A 95 4.69 9.68 -1.52
C SER A 95 3.36 9.86 -0.77
N PRO A 96 2.73 8.77 -0.28
CA PRO A 96 1.47 8.86 0.46
C PRO A 96 1.64 9.49 1.85
N ARG A 97 2.87 9.54 2.38
CA ARG A 97 3.22 10.13 3.67
C ARG A 97 4.49 10.98 3.56
N PRO A 98 4.73 11.92 4.48
CA PRO A 98 6.02 12.59 4.59
C PRO A 98 7.15 11.57 4.76
N SER A 99 8.33 11.83 4.20
CA SER A 99 9.48 10.91 4.26
C SER A 99 9.92 10.61 5.68
N LYS A 100 9.87 11.62 6.56
CA LYS A 100 10.07 11.48 8.00
C LYS A 100 9.08 12.34 8.77
N PHE A 101 8.53 11.79 9.84
CA PHE A 101 7.65 12.50 10.74
C PHE A 101 7.94 12.11 12.19
N ILE A 102 8.32 13.11 13.00
CA ILE A 102 8.62 12.94 14.42
C ILE A 102 7.44 13.53 15.20
N LYS A 103 6.66 12.65 15.84
CA LYS A 103 5.62 13.08 16.78
C LYS A 103 6.26 13.57 18.08
N LYS A 104 5.68 14.62 18.66
CA LYS A 104 6.05 15.06 20.01
C LYS A 104 5.84 13.92 21.01
N PRO A 105 6.76 13.71 21.97
CA PRO A 105 6.54 12.76 23.06
C PRO A 105 5.23 13.07 23.80
N ILE A 106 4.58 12.02 24.27
CA ILE A 106 3.37 12.12 25.09
C ILE A 106 3.79 11.83 26.52
N ASP A 107 3.70 12.82 27.38
CA ASP A 107 3.99 12.67 28.80
C ASP A 107 2.73 12.20 29.53
N VAL A 108 2.86 11.14 30.33
CA VAL A 108 1.77 10.56 31.12
C VAL A 108 2.22 10.36 32.56
N SER A 109 1.36 10.71 33.52
CA SER A 109 1.63 10.44 34.92
C SER A 109 1.40 8.96 35.21
N LEU A 110 2.41 8.29 35.77
CA LEU A 110 2.34 6.90 36.20
C LEU A 110 1.87 6.76 37.66
N THR A 111 1.62 7.86 38.38
CA THR A 111 1.31 7.85 39.82
C THR A 111 0.18 6.90 40.16
N TRP A 112 -0.94 6.99 39.44
CA TRP A 112 -2.11 6.14 39.71
C TRP A 112 -1.84 4.66 39.39
N LEU A 113 -1.12 4.38 38.30
CA LEU A 113 -0.76 3.00 37.94
C LEU A 113 0.13 2.37 39.01
N LEU A 114 1.14 3.10 39.47
CA LEU A 114 2.10 2.62 40.46
C LEU A 114 1.47 2.45 41.86
N GLN A 115 0.50 3.27 42.23
CA GLN A 115 -0.26 3.12 43.48
C GLN A 115 -0.94 1.74 43.60
N ASN A 116 -1.47 1.22 42.49
CA ASN A 116 -2.10 -0.11 42.48
C ASN A 116 -1.09 -1.27 42.59
N ILE A 117 0.20 -1.01 42.38
CA ILE A 117 1.27 -2.02 42.46
C ILE A 117 1.91 -2.01 43.86
N SER A 118 1.90 -0.87 44.56
CA SER A 118 2.48 -0.74 45.91
C SER A 118 1.64 -1.32 47.04
N ASP A 119 0.35 -1.59 46.81
CA ASP A 119 -0.58 -2.17 47.79
C ASP A 119 -0.59 -3.72 47.78
N GLN A 120 0.36 -4.37 47.08
CA GLN A 120 0.66 -5.80 47.17
C GLN A 120 1.99 -6.05 47.88
#